data_AF-A0A3M2K7A3-F1
#
_entry.id   AF-A0A3M2K7A3-F1
#
_cell.length_a   1.000
_cell.length_b   1.000
_cell.length_c   1.000
_cell.angle_alpha   90.00
_cell.angle_beta   90.00
_cell.angle_gamma   90.00
#
_symmetry.space_group_name_H-M   'P 1'
#
loop_
_entity.id
_entity.type
_entity.pdbx_description
1 polymer ?
#
loop_
_entity_poly.entity_id
_entity_poly.type
_entity_poly.pdbx_seq_one_letter_code
_entity_poly.pdbx_strand_id
1 'polypeptide(L)'
;RTITPEGLRRLIGLTMAGATFLTLCLVNTPDKIEWYSRNLPGLGFLEKAGVMVEYGYLYEDPEIGRFRSRLSPAELRQADSLRGKAAGAILRQWRGDGEQYWKFLNRYSPARDPFLHEARVHLFRRDRYLQDAAAYPVGSRAYREMLTIVYREHRIMEKYFPNTLRHSGYEVSADTLALLQQYHLPEMEYESGVSKHLFTIFSQKHVLVAYLVVMAGLLIVQRRFRRRATGKMETHFDRE
;
A
#
# COMPACT_ATOMS: atom_id res chain seq x y z
N ARG A 1 26.39 26.33 27.55
CA ARG A 1 26.16 25.00 28.17
C ARG A 1 27.01 23.98 27.44
N THR A 2 28.07 23.47 28.06
CA THR A 2 28.96 22.45 27.46
C THR A 2 28.29 21.09 27.53
N ILE A 3 28.20 20.38 26.40
CA ILE A 3 27.66 19.02 26.36
C ILE A 3 28.68 18.09 27.05
N THR A 4 28.30 17.49 28.18
CA THR A 4 29.16 16.53 28.86
C THR A 4 29.22 15.21 28.06
N PRO A 5 30.35 14.47 28.09
CA PRO A 5 30.47 13.19 27.41
C PRO A 5 29.40 12.18 27.80
N GLU A 6 28.96 12.19 29.06
CA GLU A 6 27.87 11.34 29.55
C GLU A 6 26.51 11.77 29.00
N GLY A 7 26.24 13.08 28.96
CA GLY A 7 25.01 13.64 28.36
C GLY A 7 24.89 13.26 26.89
N LEU A 8 26.00 13.33 26.13
CA LEU A 8 26.04 12.91 24.74
C LEU A 8 25.79 11.39 24.58
N ARG A 9 26.37 10.55 25.45
CA ARG A 9 26.13 9.09 25.42
C ARG A 9 24.68 8.74 25.69
N ARG A 10 24.04 9.39 26.67
CA ARG A 10 22.62 9.21 26.96
C ARG A 10 21.75 9.65 25.79
N LEU A 11 22.05 10.79 25.18
CA LEU A 11 21.34 11.28 23.99
C LEU A 11 21.45 10.28 22.83
N ILE A 12 22.65 9.79 22.51
CA ILE A 12 22.84 8.77 21.46
C ILE A 12 22.04 7.50 21.77
N GLY A 13 22.06 7.03 23.02
CA GLY A 13 21.28 5.85 23.44
C GLY A 13 19.77 6.06 23.26
N LEU A 14 19.25 7.22 23.64
CA LEU A 14 17.84 7.58 23.44
C LEU A 14 17.49 7.69 21.95
N THR A 15 18.37 8.28 21.13
CA THR A 15 18.18 8.35 19.68
C THR A 15 18.15 6.95 19.05
N MET A 16 19.04 6.04 19.47
CA MET A 16 19.04 4.65 19.01
C MET A 16 17.76 3.92 19.40
N ALA A 17 17.29 4.09 20.64
CA ALA A 17 16.04 3.51 21.11
C ALA A 17 14.83 4.05 20.31
N GLY A 18 14.77 5.37 20.12
CA GLY A 18 13.72 6.02 19.32
C GLY A 18 13.72 5.58 17.86
N ALA A 19 14.89 5.52 17.22
CA ALA A 19 15.02 5.04 15.84
C ALA A 19 14.60 3.57 15.70
N THR A 20 14.93 2.75 16.70
CA THR A 20 14.50 1.34 16.75
C THR A 20 12.98 1.24 16.88
N PHE A 21 12.37 1.98 17.80
CA PHE A 21 10.92 1.99 17.97
C PHE A 21 10.20 2.46 16.70
N LEU A 22 10.66 3.56 16.09
CA LEU A 22 10.11 4.05 14.82
C LEU A 22 10.22 3.01 13.70
N THR A 23 11.38 2.34 13.59
CA THR A 23 11.59 1.28 12.60
C THR A 23 10.64 0.13 12.84
N LEU A 24 10.46 -0.31 14.09
CA LEU A 24 9.49 -1.34 14.46
C LEU A 24 8.07 -0.97 14.03
N CYS A 25 7.65 0.29 14.21
CA CYS A 25 6.35 0.77 13.74
C CYS A 25 6.22 0.71 12.20
N LEU A 26 7.26 1.10 11.47
CA LEU A 26 7.25 1.13 10.00
C LEU A 26 7.30 -0.27 9.37
N VAL A 27 7.96 -1.23 10.02
CA VAL A 27 8.04 -2.62 9.53
C VAL A 27 6.86 -3.49 10.00
N ASN A 28 5.97 -2.95 10.84
CA ASN A 28 4.79 -3.63 11.34
C ASN A 28 3.65 -3.61 10.30
N THR A 29 3.85 -4.34 9.19
CA THR A 29 2.90 -4.44 8.08
C THR A 29 1.79 -5.46 8.36
N PRO A 30 0.61 -5.39 7.68
CA PRO A 30 -0.51 -6.30 7.90
C PRO A 30 -0.16 -7.78 7.86
N ASP A 31 0.74 -8.20 6.95
CA ASP A 31 1.14 -9.61 6.85
C ASP A 31 1.88 -10.08 8.11
N LYS A 32 2.65 -9.18 8.75
CA LYS A 32 3.25 -9.46 10.05
C LYS A 32 2.19 -9.52 11.13
N ILE A 33 1.21 -8.61 11.10
CA ILE A 33 0.09 -8.60 12.03
C ILE A 33 -0.69 -9.90 12.01
N GLU A 34 -1.09 -10.32 10.81
CA GLU A 34 -1.81 -11.57 10.62
C GLU A 34 -0.95 -12.77 11.05
N TRP A 35 0.35 -12.77 10.75
CA TRP A 35 1.24 -13.83 11.19
C TRP A 35 1.28 -13.95 12.72
N TYR A 36 1.56 -12.90 13.46
CA TYR A 36 1.66 -13.03 14.92
C TYR A 36 0.29 -13.23 15.58
N SER A 37 -0.80 -12.68 15.04
CA SER A 37 -2.14 -12.91 15.58
C SER A 37 -2.60 -14.36 15.44
N ARG A 38 -2.16 -15.05 14.38
CA ARG A 38 -2.47 -16.47 14.17
C ARG A 38 -1.54 -17.42 14.92
N ASN A 39 -0.26 -17.05 15.06
CA ASN A 39 0.76 -17.97 15.57
C ASN A 39 1.10 -17.76 17.06
N LEU A 40 0.80 -16.61 17.66
CA LEU A 40 1.11 -16.31 19.06
C LEU A 40 -0.16 -16.29 19.94
N PRO A 41 -0.23 -17.11 21.00
CA PRO A 41 -1.36 -17.13 21.92
C PRO A 41 -1.60 -15.74 22.54
N GLY A 42 -2.86 -15.31 22.60
CA GLY A 42 -3.25 -14.04 23.22
C GLY A 42 -3.09 -12.79 22.35
N LEU A 43 -2.55 -12.89 21.12
CA LEU A 43 -2.39 -11.75 20.20
C LEU A 43 -3.47 -11.66 19.11
N GLY A 44 -4.54 -12.45 19.20
CA GLY A 44 -5.65 -12.42 18.24
C GLY A 44 -6.36 -11.06 18.16
N PHE A 45 -6.31 -10.24 19.22
CA PHE A 45 -6.91 -8.90 19.21
C PHE A 45 -6.22 -7.94 18.22
N LEU A 46 -4.97 -8.22 17.84
CA LEU A 46 -4.21 -7.35 16.94
C LEU A 46 -4.73 -7.40 15.49
N GLU A 47 -5.49 -8.43 15.09
CA GLU A 47 -6.21 -8.39 13.80
C GLU A 47 -7.20 -7.22 13.72
N LYS A 48 -7.67 -6.72 14.88
CA LYS A 48 -8.57 -5.58 14.99
C LYS A 48 -7.84 -4.27 15.25
N ALA A 49 -6.56 -4.33 15.62
CA ALA A 49 -5.73 -3.14 15.80
C ALA A 49 -5.36 -2.64 14.40
N GLY A 50 -5.88 -1.48 14.03
CA GLY A 50 -5.79 -0.95 12.67
C GLY A 50 -4.38 -1.00 12.07
N VAL A 51 -4.34 -1.10 10.73
CA VAL A 51 -3.11 -1.12 9.94
C VAL A 51 -2.29 0.14 10.18
N MET A 52 -1.02 0.00 10.56
CA MET A 52 -0.13 1.15 10.74
C MET A 52 0.45 1.64 9.40
N VAL A 53 1.03 0.74 8.61
CA VAL A 53 1.69 1.05 7.33
C VAL A 53 1.53 -0.11 6.36
N GLU A 54 1.11 0.19 5.14
CA GLU A 54 1.15 -0.74 4.01
C GLU A 54 2.01 -0.18 2.89
N TYR A 55 2.80 -1.04 2.26
CA TYR A 55 3.65 -0.70 1.13
C TYR A 55 3.05 -1.22 -0.17
N GLY A 56 3.36 -0.57 -1.28
CA GLY A 56 2.96 -1.04 -2.59
C GLY A 56 3.73 -0.37 -3.72
N TYR A 57 3.14 -0.43 -4.90
CA TYR A 57 3.70 0.05 -6.15
C TYR A 57 2.76 1.10 -6.76
N LEU A 58 3.34 2.22 -7.18
CA LEU A 58 2.64 3.23 -7.98
C LEU A 58 2.74 2.83 -9.45
N TYR A 59 1.59 2.82 -10.13
CA TYR A 59 1.48 2.63 -11.56
C TYR A 59 1.14 3.97 -12.17
N GLU A 60 1.96 4.41 -13.12
CA GLU A 60 1.73 5.58 -13.95
C GLU A 60 1.48 5.08 -15.37
N ASP A 61 0.23 5.16 -15.81
CA ASP A 61 -0.19 4.65 -17.11
C ASP A 61 -0.70 5.83 -17.97
N PRO A 62 -0.11 6.08 -19.16
CA PRO A 62 -0.49 7.22 -19.98
C PRO A 62 -1.94 7.16 -20.48
N GLU A 63 -2.54 5.98 -20.59
CA GLU A 63 -3.92 5.80 -21.06
C GLU A 63 -4.95 5.80 -19.92
N ILE A 64 -4.51 5.73 -18.67
CA ILE A 64 -5.40 5.54 -17.52
C ILE A 64 -5.23 6.65 -16.48
N GLY A 65 -4.00 7.07 -16.22
CA GLY A 65 -3.62 7.90 -15.09
C GLY A 65 -2.85 7.07 -14.06
N ARG A 66 -3.07 7.35 -12.78
CA ARG A 66 -2.32 6.72 -11.68
C ARG A 66 -3.18 5.74 -10.90
N PHE A 67 -2.60 4.64 -10.47
CA PHE A 67 -3.21 3.77 -9.44
C PHE A 67 -2.14 3.09 -8.62
N ARG A 68 -2.54 2.52 -7.47
CA ARG A 68 -1.63 1.79 -6.59
C ARG A 68 -2.07 0.34 -6.45
N SER A 69 -1.10 -0.55 -6.34
CA SER A 69 -1.32 -1.97 -6.06
C SER A 69 -0.30 -2.46 -5.04
N ARG A 70 -0.68 -3.44 -4.23
CA ARG A 70 0.25 -4.18 -3.36
C ARG A 70 1.19 -5.07 -4.17
N LEU A 71 0.83 -5.38 -5.42
CA LEU A 71 1.59 -6.23 -6.31
C LEU A 71 2.43 -5.40 -7.28
N SER A 72 3.67 -5.81 -7.47
CA SER A 72 4.52 -5.26 -8.52
C SER A 72 3.95 -5.59 -9.90
N PRO A 73 4.36 -4.87 -10.97
CA PRO A 73 3.88 -5.15 -12.31
C PRO A 73 4.12 -6.60 -12.77
N ALA A 74 5.21 -7.23 -12.32
CA ALA A 74 5.50 -8.62 -12.63
C ALA A 74 4.58 -9.58 -11.86
N GLU A 75 4.38 -9.37 -10.56
CA GLU A 75 3.50 -10.18 -9.72
C GLU A 75 2.04 -10.07 -10.16
N LEU A 76 1.58 -8.87 -10.52
CA LEU A 76 0.22 -8.63 -10.99
C LEU A 76 -0.06 -9.38 -12.30
N ARG A 77 0.85 -9.27 -13.28
CA ARG A 77 0.76 -10.02 -14.54
C ARG A 77 0.82 -11.53 -14.32
N GLN A 78 1.71 -11.99 -13.43
CA GLN A 78 1.85 -13.41 -13.11
C GLN A 78 0.58 -13.94 -12.43
N ALA A 79 0.03 -13.20 -11.48
CA ALA A 79 -1.19 -13.57 -10.77
C ALA A 79 -2.39 -13.67 -11.72
N ASP A 80 -2.58 -12.71 -12.62
CA ASP A 80 -3.66 -12.79 -13.61
C ASP A 80 -3.46 -13.93 -14.61
N SER A 81 -2.23 -14.16 -15.08
CA SER A 81 -1.91 -15.26 -15.98
C SER A 81 -2.16 -16.64 -15.36
N LEU A 82 -1.68 -16.86 -14.13
CA LEU A 82 -1.77 -18.17 -13.46
C LEU A 82 -3.13 -18.42 -12.82
N ARG A 83 -3.73 -17.40 -12.21
CA ARG A 83 -4.91 -17.53 -11.34
C ARG A 83 -6.13 -16.79 -11.87
N GLY A 84 -6.02 -15.98 -12.93
CA GLY A 84 -7.10 -15.08 -13.36
C GLY A 84 -8.41 -15.80 -13.67
N LYS A 85 -8.37 -16.97 -14.31
CA LYS A 85 -9.57 -17.78 -14.54
C LYS A 85 -10.28 -18.18 -13.25
N ALA A 86 -9.53 -18.69 -12.27
CA ALA A 86 -10.09 -19.09 -10.98
C ALA A 86 -10.57 -17.88 -10.17
N ALA A 87 -9.79 -16.79 -10.16
CA ALA A 87 -10.16 -15.52 -9.53
C ALA A 87 -11.47 -14.96 -10.13
N GLY A 88 -11.59 -14.95 -11.46
CA GLY A 88 -12.81 -14.55 -12.15
C GLY A 88 -14.01 -15.43 -11.76
N ALA A 89 -13.83 -16.76 -11.72
CA ALA A 89 -14.90 -17.66 -11.28
C ALA A 89 -15.36 -17.36 -9.84
N ILE A 90 -14.44 -17.03 -8.93
CA ILE A 90 -14.79 -16.57 -7.58
C ILE A 90 -15.57 -15.26 -7.67
N LEU A 91 -15.07 -14.23 -8.35
CA LEU A 91 -15.78 -12.95 -8.48
C LEU A 91 -17.21 -13.11 -9.04
N ARG A 92 -17.40 -14.04 -9.99
CA ARG A 92 -18.72 -14.35 -10.55
C ARG A 92 -19.72 -14.85 -9.50
N GLN A 93 -19.25 -15.61 -8.52
CA GLN A 93 -20.08 -16.11 -7.41
C GLN A 93 -20.38 -15.01 -6.37
N TRP A 94 -19.54 -13.96 -6.30
CA TRP A 94 -19.59 -12.91 -5.29
C TRP A 94 -20.05 -11.56 -5.85
N ARG A 95 -21.13 -11.58 -6.64
CA ARG A 95 -21.63 -10.40 -7.37
C ARG A 95 -22.38 -9.37 -6.53
N GLY A 96 -22.89 -9.76 -5.37
CA GLY A 96 -23.71 -8.89 -4.53
C GLY A 96 -22.96 -7.66 -4.04
N ASP A 97 -23.73 -6.62 -3.75
CA ASP A 97 -23.35 -5.43 -3.00
C ASP A 97 -23.64 -5.62 -1.50
N GLY A 98 -23.51 -4.54 -0.73
CA GLY A 98 -23.85 -4.52 0.69
C GLY A 98 -23.14 -5.62 1.50
N GLU A 99 -23.92 -6.47 2.17
CA GLU A 99 -23.41 -7.52 3.05
C GLU A 99 -22.53 -8.54 2.32
N GLN A 100 -22.85 -8.91 1.08
CA GLN A 100 -22.05 -9.87 0.31
C GLN A 100 -20.67 -9.30 -0.02
N TYR A 101 -20.61 -8.01 -0.35
CA TYR A 101 -19.34 -7.32 -0.58
C TYR A 101 -18.49 -7.30 0.70
N TRP A 102 -19.07 -6.99 1.85
CA TRP A 102 -18.34 -7.01 3.12
C TRP A 102 -17.85 -8.42 3.50
N LYS A 103 -18.68 -9.45 3.31
CA LYS A 103 -18.28 -10.85 3.50
C LYS A 103 -17.12 -11.24 2.57
N PHE A 104 -17.15 -10.77 1.31
CA PHE A 104 -16.05 -10.96 0.38
C PHE A 104 -14.77 -10.32 0.89
N LEU A 105 -14.79 -9.04 1.27
CA LEU A 105 -13.58 -8.32 1.72
C LEU A 105 -12.99 -8.91 2.99
N ASN A 106 -13.82 -9.44 3.89
CA ASN A 106 -13.35 -10.13 5.09
C ASN A 106 -12.70 -11.49 4.76
N ARG A 107 -13.22 -12.21 3.75
CA ARG A 107 -12.66 -13.50 3.34
C ARG A 107 -11.40 -13.33 2.52
N TYR A 108 -11.43 -12.47 1.52
CA TYR A 108 -10.34 -12.12 0.62
C TYR A 108 -9.80 -10.74 1.00
N SER A 109 -9.17 -10.68 2.17
CA SER A 109 -8.57 -9.45 2.69
C SER A 109 -7.26 -9.13 1.95
N PRO A 110 -6.73 -7.90 2.09
CA PRO A 110 -5.45 -7.53 1.48
C PRO A 110 -4.29 -8.45 1.87
N ALA A 111 -4.27 -8.99 3.10
CA ALA A 111 -3.24 -9.89 3.58
C ALA A 111 -3.41 -11.34 3.06
N ARG A 112 -4.66 -11.77 2.88
CA ARG A 112 -4.98 -13.15 2.46
C ARG A 112 -4.92 -13.35 0.96
N ASP A 113 -5.47 -12.40 0.20
CA ASP A 113 -5.47 -12.46 -1.26
C ASP A 113 -5.48 -11.04 -1.85
N PRO A 114 -4.33 -10.35 -1.88
CA PRO A 114 -4.24 -8.96 -2.36
C PRO A 114 -4.70 -8.83 -3.83
N PHE A 115 -4.41 -9.84 -4.66
CA PHE A 115 -4.80 -9.86 -6.06
C PHE A 115 -6.32 -9.81 -6.24
N LEU A 116 -7.01 -10.78 -5.61
CA LEU A 116 -8.45 -10.92 -5.74
C LEU A 116 -9.19 -9.78 -5.03
N HIS A 117 -8.65 -9.31 -3.91
CA HIS A 117 -9.14 -8.14 -3.19
C HIS A 117 -9.13 -6.89 -4.09
N GLU A 118 -7.98 -6.54 -4.67
CA GLU A 118 -7.84 -5.35 -5.51
C GLU A 118 -8.74 -5.42 -6.74
N ALA A 119 -8.78 -6.56 -7.43
CA ALA A 119 -9.69 -6.78 -8.56
C ALA A 119 -11.16 -6.51 -8.18
N ARG A 120 -11.63 -7.02 -7.04
CA ARG A 120 -13.01 -6.79 -6.60
C ARG A 120 -13.29 -5.34 -6.25
N VAL A 121 -12.34 -4.65 -5.60
CA VAL A 121 -12.52 -3.25 -5.20
C VAL A 121 -12.56 -2.34 -6.42
N HIS A 122 -11.72 -2.56 -7.44
CA HIS A 122 -11.80 -1.87 -8.73
C HIS A 122 -13.16 -2.07 -9.40
N LEU A 123 -13.63 -3.32 -9.49
CA LEU A 123 -14.95 -3.63 -10.04
C LEU A 123 -16.09 -2.98 -9.25
N PHE A 124 -16.06 -3.07 -7.92
CA PHE A 124 -17.07 -2.46 -7.05
C PHE A 124 -17.12 -0.94 -7.25
N ARG A 125 -15.96 -0.29 -7.28
CA ARG A 125 -15.86 1.16 -7.48
C ARG A 125 -16.39 1.55 -8.86
N ARG A 126 -15.96 0.86 -9.92
CA ARG A 126 -16.48 1.06 -11.28
C ARG A 126 -18.01 1.01 -11.31
N ASP A 127 -18.59 -0.06 -10.78
CA ASP A 127 -20.03 -0.28 -10.85
C ASP A 127 -20.81 0.72 -9.98
N ARG A 128 -20.28 1.07 -8.80
CA ARG A 128 -20.87 2.08 -7.92
C ARG A 128 -20.91 3.47 -8.58
N TYR A 129 -19.81 3.89 -9.21
CA TYR A 129 -19.76 5.18 -9.90
C TYR A 129 -20.66 5.21 -11.14
N LEU A 130 -20.84 4.06 -11.82
CA LEU A 130 -21.78 3.96 -12.93
C LEU A 130 -23.23 4.13 -12.44
N GLN A 131 -23.58 3.54 -11.31
CA GLN A 131 -24.89 3.74 -10.67
C GLN A 131 -25.08 5.18 -10.20
N ASP A 132 -24.08 5.76 -9.53
CA ASP A 132 -24.14 7.14 -9.02
C ASP A 132 -24.26 8.18 -10.14
N ALA A 133 -23.72 7.91 -11.33
CA ALA A 133 -23.86 8.79 -12.49
C ALA A 133 -25.34 9.05 -12.84
N ALA A 134 -26.25 8.10 -12.57
CA ALA A 134 -27.68 8.25 -12.86
C ALA A 134 -28.36 9.36 -12.03
N ALA A 135 -27.76 9.80 -10.92
CA ALA A 135 -28.27 10.90 -10.11
C ALA A 135 -28.03 12.29 -10.73
N TYR A 136 -27.25 12.38 -11.82
CA TYR A 136 -26.87 13.63 -12.46
C TYR A 136 -27.50 13.77 -13.85
N PRO A 137 -27.82 15.01 -14.29
CA PRO A 137 -28.28 15.22 -15.66
C PRO A 137 -27.24 14.74 -16.68
N VAL A 138 -27.71 14.03 -17.71
CA VAL A 138 -26.86 13.50 -18.78
C VAL A 138 -26.04 14.63 -19.42
N GLY A 139 -24.74 14.39 -19.59
CA GLY A 139 -23.80 15.36 -20.17
C GLY A 139 -23.36 16.49 -19.24
N SER A 140 -23.96 16.64 -18.05
CA SER A 140 -23.47 17.57 -17.04
C SER A 140 -22.03 17.24 -16.63
N ARG A 141 -21.29 18.23 -16.11
CA ARG A 141 -19.91 18.02 -15.67
C ARG A 141 -19.79 16.88 -14.65
N ALA A 142 -20.66 16.84 -13.64
CA ALA A 142 -20.66 15.80 -12.62
C ALA A 142 -20.92 14.40 -13.24
N TYR A 143 -21.87 14.30 -14.16
CA TYR A 143 -22.12 13.06 -14.91
C TYR A 143 -20.88 12.57 -15.65
N ARG A 144 -20.22 13.48 -16.39
CA ARG A 144 -19.00 13.17 -17.15
C ARG A 144 -17.81 12.80 -16.27
N GLU A 145 -17.63 13.47 -15.13
CA GLU A 145 -16.59 13.12 -14.15
C GLU A 145 -16.81 11.71 -13.59
N MET A 146 -18.04 11.35 -13.24
CA MET A 146 -18.38 10.00 -12.78
C MET A 146 -18.09 8.96 -13.87
N LEU A 147 -18.55 9.17 -15.11
CA LEU A 147 -18.26 8.25 -16.21
C LEU A 147 -16.78 8.17 -16.56
N THR A 148 -16.02 9.25 -16.37
CA THR A 148 -14.57 9.21 -16.53
C THR A 148 -13.95 8.25 -15.51
N ILE A 149 -14.39 8.29 -14.25
CA ILE A 149 -13.93 7.35 -13.23
C ILE A 149 -14.28 5.91 -13.63
N VAL A 150 -15.53 5.65 -14.07
CA VAL A 150 -15.95 4.32 -14.54
C VAL A 150 -15.07 3.84 -15.70
N TYR A 151 -14.82 4.71 -16.68
CA TYR A 151 -13.96 4.41 -17.82
C TYR A 151 -12.55 4.05 -17.39
N ARG A 152 -11.90 4.85 -16.54
CA ARG A 152 -10.52 4.58 -16.09
C ARG A 152 -10.43 3.32 -15.22
N GLU A 153 -11.37 3.10 -14.30
CA GLU A 153 -11.44 1.85 -13.51
C GLU A 153 -11.64 0.62 -14.41
N HIS A 154 -12.45 0.74 -15.46
CA HIS A 154 -12.62 -0.32 -16.44
C HIS A 154 -11.32 -0.61 -17.19
N ARG A 155 -10.61 0.43 -17.66
CA ARG A 155 -9.30 0.29 -18.32
C ARG A 155 -8.25 -0.38 -17.43
N ILE A 156 -8.27 -0.13 -16.12
CA ILE A 156 -7.40 -0.86 -15.17
C ILE A 156 -7.70 -2.36 -15.23
N MET A 157 -8.98 -2.74 -15.18
CA MET A 157 -9.39 -4.14 -15.25
C MET A 157 -9.02 -4.78 -16.58
N GLU A 158 -9.22 -4.09 -17.70
CA GLU A 158 -8.87 -4.59 -19.03
C GLU A 158 -7.36 -4.82 -19.18
N LYS A 159 -6.53 -3.89 -18.69
CA LYS A 159 -5.08 -3.92 -18.92
C LYS A 159 -4.33 -4.79 -17.91
N TYR A 160 -4.74 -4.77 -16.64
CA TYR A 160 -3.99 -5.41 -15.55
C TYR A 160 -4.65 -6.66 -14.97
N PHE A 161 -5.94 -6.87 -15.23
CA PHE A 161 -6.70 -8.05 -14.81
C PHE A 161 -7.47 -8.72 -15.97
N PRO A 162 -6.90 -8.84 -17.20
CA PRO A 162 -7.67 -9.22 -18.39
C PRO A 162 -8.31 -10.61 -18.27
N ASN A 163 -7.58 -11.61 -17.77
CA ASN A 163 -8.11 -12.96 -17.64
C ASN A 163 -9.15 -13.05 -16.52
N THR A 164 -8.89 -12.34 -15.42
CA THR A 164 -9.83 -12.21 -14.30
C THR A 164 -11.15 -11.57 -14.77
N LEU A 165 -11.08 -10.44 -15.48
CA LEU A 165 -12.25 -9.73 -16.00
C LEU A 165 -13.09 -10.64 -16.91
N ARG A 166 -12.44 -11.28 -17.90
CA ARG A 166 -13.10 -12.19 -18.85
C ARG A 166 -13.86 -13.32 -18.16
N HIS A 167 -13.32 -13.87 -17.08
CA HIS A 167 -13.94 -14.99 -16.36
C HIS A 167 -14.86 -14.57 -15.21
N SER A 168 -14.87 -13.30 -14.80
CA SER A 168 -15.75 -12.78 -13.77
C SER A 168 -17.19 -12.52 -14.25
N GLY A 169 -17.34 -12.31 -15.56
CA GLY A 169 -18.57 -11.85 -16.20
C GLY A 169 -18.94 -10.40 -15.83
N TYR A 170 -18.06 -9.66 -15.17
CA TYR A 170 -18.20 -8.21 -14.98
C TYR A 170 -17.82 -7.42 -16.25
N GLU A 171 -17.89 -8.06 -17.41
CA GLU A 171 -17.70 -7.40 -18.69
C GLU A 171 -18.80 -6.34 -18.87
N VAL A 172 -18.40 -5.21 -19.42
CA VAL A 172 -19.28 -4.08 -19.69
C VAL A 172 -19.92 -4.30 -21.06
N SER A 173 -21.21 -4.00 -21.20
CA SER A 173 -21.89 -4.13 -22.51
C SER A 173 -21.33 -3.14 -23.52
N ALA A 174 -21.47 -3.44 -24.81
CA ALA A 174 -21.03 -2.56 -25.89
C ALA A 174 -21.67 -1.15 -25.77
N ASP A 175 -22.95 -1.07 -25.43
CA ASP A 175 -23.66 0.20 -25.25
C ASP A 175 -23.09 1.03 -24.10
N THR A 176 -22.76 0.38 -22.98
CA THR A 176 -22.15 1.08 -21.85
C THR A 176 -20.73 1.52 -22.20
N LEU A 177 -19.96 0.72 -22.94
CA LEU A 177 -18.63 1.13 -23.39
C LEU A 177 -18.70 2.34 -24.33
N ALA A 178 -19.64 2.35 -25.27
CA ALA A 178 -19.87 3.49 -26.16
C ALA A 178 -20.25 4.76 -25.37
N LEU A 179 -21.11 4.62 -24.36
CA LEU A 179 -21.47 5.71 -23.44
C LEU A 179 -20.24 6.27 -22.72
N LEU A 180 -19.39 5.39 -22.17
CA LEU A 180 -18.18 5.80 -21.48
C LEU A 180 -17.23 6.55 -22.42
N GLN A 181 -17.02 6.04 -23.63
CA GLN A 181 -16.18 6.69 -24.64
C GLN A 181 -16.73 8.07 -25.04
N GLN A 182 -18.04 8.20 -25.20
CA GLN A 182 -18.69 9.46 -25.58
C GLN A 182 -18.53 10.55 -24.51
N TYR A 183 -18.67 10.19 -23.24
CA TYR A 183 -18.82 11.17 -22.17
C TYR A 183 -17.59 11.36 -21.28
N HIS A 184 -16.57 10.49 -21.36
CA HIS A 184 -15.36 10.68 -20.59
C HIS A 184 -14.66 12.02 -20.90
N LEU A 185 -13.83 12.45 -19.97
CA LEU A 185 -13.01 13.66 -20.04
C LEU A 185 -11.55 13.22 -20.21
N PRO A 186 -10.99 13.25 -21.45
CA PRO A 186 -9.62 12.82 -21.69
C PRO A 186 -8.59 13.63 -20.87
N GLU A 187 -8.84 14.93 -20.74
CA GLU A 187 -7.98 15.90 -20.05
C GLU A 187 -8.02 15.78 -18.52
N MET A 188 -8.96 15.01 -17.98
CA MET A 188 -9.09 14.86 -16.53
C MET A 188 -7.97 13.99 -16.00
N GLU A 189 -7.09 14.59 -15.19
CA GLU A 189 -6.15 13.82 -14.39
C GLU A 189 -6.90 12.87 -13.47
N TYR A 190 -6.47 11.61 -13.47
CA TYR A 190 -7.14 10.58 -12.73
C TYR A 190 -6.15 9.79 -11.88
N GLU A 191 -6.53 9.61 -10.62
CA GLU A 191 -5.88 8.71 -9.68
C GLU A 191 -6.93 7.83 -9.03
N SER A 192 -6.79 6.52 -9.19
CA SER A 192 -7.74 5.58 -8.59
C SER A 192 -7.69 5.68 -7.07
N GLY A 193 -8.88 5.69 -6.46
CA GLY A 193 -9.02 5.66 -5.00
C GLY A 193 -8.71 4.31 -4.39
N VAL A 194 -8.58 3.25 -5.20
CA VAL A 194 -8.23 1.90 -4.74
C VAL A 194 -6.79 1.92 -4.22
N SER A 195 -6.60 1.39 -3.01
CA SER A 195 -5.28 1.28 -2.37
C SER A 195 -4.53 2.62 -2.24
N LYS A 196 -5.25 3.75 -2.18
CA LYS A 196 -4.64 5.10 -2.06
C LYS A 196 -3.79 5.31 -0.80
N HIS A 197 -3.99 4.49 0.22
CA HIS A 197 -3.25 4.52 1.49
C HIS A 197 -1.87 3.85 1.42
N LEU A 198 -1.52 3.18 0.31
CA LEU A 198 -0.24 2.51 0.17
C LEU A 198 0.92 3.50 0.07
N PHE A 199 1.95 3.29 0.88
CA PHE A 199 3.24 3.95 0.74
C PHE A 199 4.00 3.37 -0.44
N THR A 200 4.35 4.23 -1.40
CA THR A 200 4.99 3.83 -2.67
C THR A 200 6.36 4.49 -2.88
N ILE A 201 6.71 5.48 -2.06
CA ILE A 201 7.97 6.25 -2.18
C ILE A 201 9.17 5.40 -1.76
N PHE A 202 9.00 4.55 -0.75
CA PHE A 202 10.04 3.66 -0.26
C PHE A 202 9.44 2.32 0.17
N SER A 203 10.25 1.26 0.12
CA SER A 203 9.86 -0.09 0.52
C SER A 203 10.27 -0.35 1.98
N GLN A 204 9.71 -1.41 2.57
CA GLN A 204 10.16 -1.93 3.87
C GLN A 204 11.69 -2.19 3.88
N LYS A 205 12.27 -2.66 2.76
CA LYS A 205 13.72 -2.88 2.63
C LYS A 205 14.49 -1.56 2.77
N HIS A 206 14.01 -0.47 2.17
CA HIS A 206 14.63 0.84 2.30
C HIS A 206 14.60 1.32 3.76
N VAL A 207 13.50 1.09 4.49
CA VAL A 207 13.40 1.41 5.92
C VAL A 207 14.45 0.65 6.73
N LEU A 208 14.58 -0.66 6.51
CA LEU A 208 15.58 -1.48 7.22
C LEU A 208 17.02 -1.06 6.90
N VAL A 209 17.33 -0.75 5.64
CA VAL A 209 18.64 -0.24 5.24
C VAL A 209 18.93 1.12 5.89
N ALA A 210 17.96 2.04 5.86
CA ALA A 210 18.09 3.34 6.49
C ALA A 210 18.33 3.20 8.01
N TYR A 211 17.60 2.30 8.66
CA TYR A 211 17.82 1.96 10.07
C TYR A 211 19.26 1.50 10.33
N LEU A 212 19.77 0.53 9.55
CA LEU A 212 21.13 0.02 9.72
C LEU A 212 22.19 1.13 9.53
N VAL A 213 22.01 2.00 8.53
CA VAL A 213 22.90 3.14 8.29
C VAL A 213 22.89 4.12 9.47
N VAL A 214 21.72 4.48 9.98
CA VAL A 214 21.59 5.37 11.14
C VAL A 214 22.24 4.75 12.38
N MET A 215 21.99 3.47 12.65
CA MET A 215 22.56 2.77 13.79
C MET A 215 24.09 2.66 13.70
N ALA A 216 24.62 2.35 12.52
CA ALA A 216 26.06 2.33 12.28
C ALA A 216 26.69 3.72 12.50
N GLY A 217 26.07 4.78 12.00
CA GLY A 217 26.51 6.16 12.20
C GLY A 217 26.56 6.55 13.68
N LEU A 218 25.49 6.26 14.43
CA LEU A 218 25.41 6.53 15.87
C LEU A 218 26.47 5.75 16.66
N LEU A 219 26.71 4.48 16.32
CA LEU A 219 27.77 3.67 16.93
C LEU A 219 29.17 4.20 16.62
N ILE A 220 29.44 4.66 15.39
CA ILE A 220 30.71 5.28 15.01
C ILE A 220 30.95 6.56 15.82
N VAL A 221 29.93 7.43 15.92
CA VAL A 221 30.00 8.66 16.73
C VAL A 221 30.30 8.30 18.19
N GLN A 222 29.55 7.35 18.76
CA GLN A 222 29.75 6.91 20.14
C GLN A 222 31.16 6.37 20.37
N ARG A 223 31.70 5.56 19.45
CA ARG A 223 33.07 5.02 19.53
C ARG A 223 34.14 6.11 19.43
N ARG A 224 33.98 7.08 18.51
CA ARG A 224 34.93 8.20 18.37
C ARG A 224 35.00 9.07 19.61
N PHE A 225 33.85 9.36 20.22
CA PHE A 225 33.81 10.13 21.48
C PHE A 225 34.38 9.36 22.66
N ARG A 226 34.15 8.05 22.74
CA ARG A 226 34.74 7.21 23.79
C ARG A 226 36.28 7.19 23.71
N ARG A 227 36.85 7.05 22.52
CA ARG A 227 38.31 7.09 22.29
C ARG A 227 38.94 8.45 22.64
N ARG A 228 38.27 9.56 22.31
CA ARG A 228 38.74 10.92 22.65
C ARG A 228 38.70 11.21 24.16
N ALA A 229 37.74 10.63 24.88
CA ALA A 229 37.66 10.78 26.33
C ALA A 229 38.77 10.00 27.06
N THR A 230 39.11 8.79 26.60
CA THR A 230 40.19 7.98 27.18
C THR A 230 41.59 8.53 26.85
N GLY A 231 41.82 8.99 25.61
CA GLY A 231 43.13 9.54 25.21
C GLY A 231 43.51 10.88 25.87
N LYS A 232 42.55 11.64 26.42
CA LYS A 232 42.84 12.82 27.24
C LYS A 232 43.26 12.49 28.67
N MET A 233 42.94 11.28 29.15
CA MET A 233 43.27 10.84 30.50
C MET A 233 44.71 10.34 30.61
N GLU A 234 45.24 9.69 29.56
CA GLU A 234 46.62 9.19 29.52
C GLU A 234 47.66 10.34 29.41
N THR A 235 47.38 11.40 28.66
CA THR A 235 48.32 12.53 28.49
C THR A 235 48.53 13.38 29.75
N HIS A 236 47.75 13.16 30.81
CA HIS A 236 47.87 13.91 32.07
C HIS A 236 48.69 13.18 33.14
N PHE A 237 49.03 11.91 32.93
CA PHE A 237 49.81 11.10 33.86
C PHE A 237 51.31 11.04 33.53
N ASP A 238 51.72 11.46 32.33
CA ASP A 238 53.14 11.52 31.90
C ASP A 238 53.80 12.89 32.12
N ARG A 239 53.25 13.72 33.02
CA ARG A 239 53.83 15.02 33.43
C ARG A 239 53.90 15.13 34.95
N GLU A 240 54.60 14.21 35.59
CA GLU A 240 55.22 14.43 36.90
C GLU A 240 56.66 13.91 36.87
#